data_AF-A0A7C8HGQ0-F1
#
_entry.id   AF-A0A7C8HGQ0-F1
#
_cell.length_a   1.000
_cell.length_b   1.000
_cell.length_c   1.000
_cell.angle_alpha   90.00
_cell.angle_beta   90.00
_cell.angle_gamma   90.00
#
_symmetry.space_group_name_H-M   'P 1'
#
loop_
_entity.id
_entity.type
_entity.pdbx_description
1 polymer ?
#
loop_
_entity_poly.entity_id
_entity_poly.type
_entity_poly.pdbx_seq_one_letter_code
_entity_poly.pdbx_strand_id
1 'polypeptide(L)'
;MQAALTGHLVLATLHTVDVSQTVQRVVGLFPEQQAPQVALDLSLSLIGIVSQRLVPNHDGTGRVAAVEHLDVSPAAAQLIRDRRLDELSDLVRGSTDPATVSFDRALLALRRAGKLSHASGVAYASQADEFERLARGMGTGVGAIGGRATIDVGVGLDIRSLLRRATERGASDLHLSVGRPPVLRIAGELEAQELAALGAGDMRTLLYSIMNARQRGAYELDREMDFSLSLDGGARFRVNAYFERGHMAAAFRTIHSNVPDAETLGLPRALIEMGEEPHGLLLVAGPTGAGKTTTLACLVDRINHARNCHVVTIEDPI
;
A
#
# COMPACT_ATOMS: atom_id res chain seq x y z
N MET A 1 -19.33 -0.06 6.62
CA MET A 1 -20.58 0.69 6.84
C MET A 1 -21.41 0.08 7.97
N GLN A 2 -22.20 -1.00 7.76
CA GLN A 2 -23.06 -1.57 8.83
C GLN A 2 -22.33 -1.86 10.15
N ALA A 3 -21.17 -2.52 10.13
CA ALA A 3 -20.38 -2.77 11.35
C ALA A 3 -19.93 -1.49 12.07
N ALA A 4 -19.68 -0.40 11.34
CA ALA A 4 -19.33 0.91 11.91
C ALA A 4 -20.54 1.57 12.59
N LEU A 5 -21.73 1.49 11.97
CA LEU A 5 -23.00 1.92 12.58
C LEU A 5 -23.36 1.11 13.84
N THR A 6 -22.87 -0.13 13.96
CA THR A 6 -23.04 -0.96 15.16
C THR A 6 -21.86 -0.89 16.15
N GLY A 7 -21.00 0.13 16.05
CA GLY A 7 -19.99 0.43 17.07
C GLY A 7 -18.62 -0.24 16.90
N HIS A 8 -18.29 -0.76 15.72
CA HIS A 8 -16.94 -1.28 15.42
C HIS A 8 -16.10 -0.19 14.72
N LEU A 9 -14.78 -0.21 14.92
CA LEU A 9 -13.87 0.50 14.02
C LEU A 9 -13.67 -0.34 12.75
N VAL A 10 -13.81 0.27 11.58
CA VAL A 10 -13.70 -0.37 10.26
C VAL A 10 -12.70 0.41 9.41
N LEU A 11 -11.56 -0.22 9.12
CA LEU A 11 -10.58 0.30 8.17
C LEU A 11 -10.81 -0.36 6.81
N ALA A 12 -10.85 0.42 5.73
CA ALA A 12 -11.06 -0.12 4.38
C ALA A 12 -10.26 0.64 3.31
N THR A 13 -9.81 -0.06 2.26
CA THR A 13 -9.07 0.54 1.13
C THR A 13 -9.93 0.75 -0.11
N LEU A 14 -9.71 1.85 -0.84
CA LEU A 14 -10.30 2.10 -2.16
C LEU A 14 -9.27 2.45 -3.23
N HIS A 15 -9.67 2.31 -4.50
CA HIS A 15 -8.88 2.68 -5.69
C HIS A 15 -9.51 3.92 -6.36
N THR A 16 -9.27 5.06 -5.72
CA THR A 16 -9.74 6.41 -6.05
C THR A 16 -8.60 7.41 -5.83
N VAL A 17 -8.68 8.62 -6.39
CA VAL A 17 -7.54 9.57 -6.42
C VAL A 17 -7.68 10.80 -5.53
N ASP A 18 -8.87 11.04 -4.99
CA ASP A 18 -9.25 12.16 -4.11
C ASP A 18 -10.42 11.77 -3.19
N VAL A 19 -10.73 12.62 -2.21
CA VAL A 19 -11.81 12.43 -1.23
C VAL A 19 -13.18 12.25 -1.90
N SER A 20 -13.54 13.12 -2.84
CA SER A 20 -14.90 13.19 -3.42
C SER A 20 -15.21 11.99 -4.32
N GLN A 21 -14.24 11.53 -5.13
CA GLN A 21 -14.33 10.28 -5.88
C GLN A 21 -14.42 9.07 -4.95
N THR A 22 -13.85 9.13 -3.74
CA THR A 22 -13.97 8.05 -2.75
C THR A 22 -15.41 7.94 -2.23
N VAL A 23 -16.06 9.06 -1.91
CA VAL A 23 -17.51 9.09 -1.58
C VAL A 23 -18.34 8.58 -2.77
N GLN A 24 -18.09 9.10 -3.97
CA GLN A 24 -18.78 8.68 -5.19
C GLN A 24 -18.67 7.17 -5.43
N ARG A 25 -17.46 6.62 -5.25
CA ARG A 25 -17.18 5.19 -5.45
C ARG A 25 -17.90 4.32 -4.44
N VAL A 26 -17.94 4.71 -3.15
CA VAL A 26 -18.66 3.95 -2.11
C VAL A 26 -20.16 3.94 -2.37
N VAL A 27 -20.75 5.10 -2.66
CA VAL A 27 -22.20 5.19 -2.97
C VAL A 27 -22.53 4.42 -4.25
N GLY A 28 -21.67 4.51 -5.27
CA GLY A 28 -21.80 3.80 -6.55
C GLY A 28 -21.54 2.28 -6.53
N LEU A 29 -21.27 1.67 -5.36
CA LEU A 29 -21.31 0.21 -5.20
C LEU A 29 -22.74 -0.34 -5.08
N PHE A 30 -23.74 0.53 -4.89
CA PHE A 30 -25.12 0.16 -4.60
C PHE A 30 -26.08 0.61 -5.71
N PRO A 31 -27.26 -0.04 -5.86
CA PRO A 31 -28.30 0.42 -6.77
C PRO A 31 -28.73 1.87 -6.49
N GLU A 32 -29.07 2.63 -7.53
CA GLU A 32 -29.40 4.05 -7.41
C GLU A 32 -30.55 4.34 -6.43
N GLN A 33 -31.52 3.42 -6.31
CA GLN A 33 -32.62 3.51 -5.35
C GLN A 33 -32.16 3.47 -3.88
N GLN A 34 -30.98 2.87 -3.62
CA GLN A 34 -30.37 2.77 -2.29
C GLN A 34 -29.37 3.91 -2.03
N ALA A 35 -28.88 4.59 -3.07
CA ALA A 35 -27.86 5.63 -2.96
C ALA A 35 -28.16 6.75 -1.94
N PRO A 36 -29.41 7.22 -1.73
CA PRO A 36 -29.72 8.18 -0.67
C PRO A 36 -29.53 7.61 0.74
N GLN A 37 -29.92 6.35 0.97
CA GLN A 37 -29.71 5.68 2.26
C GLN A 37 -28.23 5.40 2.51
N VAL A 38 -27.49 4.98 1.47
CA VAL A 38 -26.05 4.74 1.57
C VAL A 38 -25.30 6.05 1.87
N ALA A 39 -25.69 7.17 1.27
CA ALA A 39 -25.13 8.49 1.57
C ALA A 39 -25.43 8.94 3.02
N LEU A 40 -26.65 8.67 3.51
CA LEU A 40 -27.04 8.88 4.91
C LEU A 40 -26.19 8.02 5.87
N ASP A 41 -26.17 6.70 5.67
CA ASP A 41 -25.41 5.73 6.47
C ASP A 41 -23.90 6.05 6.49
N LEU A 42 -23.34 6.46 5.34
CA LEU A 42 -21.97 6.91 5.23
C LEU A 42 -21.73 8.19 6.04
N SER A 43 -22.60 9.20 5.91
CA SER A 43 -22.51 10.46 6.68
C SER A 43 -22.71 10.30 8.21
N LEU A 44 -23.16 9.12 8.67
CA LEU A 44 -23.35 8.79 10.09
C LEU A 44 -22.26 7.87 10.64
N SER A 45 -21.47 7.21 9.79
CA SER A 45 -20.45 6.24 10.20
C SER A 45 -19.02 6.59 9.80
N LEU A 46 -18.83 7.46 8.81
CA LEU A 46 -17.52 7.86 8.32
C LEU A 46 -16.83 8.80 9.31
N ILE A 47 -15.67 8.37 9.82
CA ILE A 47 -14.74 9.20 10.60
C ILE A 47 -13.99 10.14 9.65
N GLY A 48 -13.51 9.58 8.52
CA GLY A 48 -12.76 10.34 7.52
C GLY A 48 -12.34 9.54 6.30
N ILE A 49 -11.80 10.28 5.34
CA ILE A 49 -11.26 9.77 4.08
C ILE A 49 -9.84 10.30 3.91
N VAL A 50 -8.93 9.42 3.52
CA VAL A 50 -7.51 9.73 3.35
C VAL A 50 -7.02 9.21 2.00
N SER A 51 -6.75 10.13 1.06
CA SER A 51 -6.31 9.85 -0.31
C SER A 51 -4.80 9.99 -0.44
N GLN A 52 -4.11 8.86 -0.62
CA GLN A 52 -2.64 8.80 -0.66
C GLN A 52 -2.11 8.74 -2.10
N ARG A 53 -0.96 9.38 -2.36
CA ARG A 53 -0.13 9.13 -3.56
C ARG A 53 1.36 9.16 -3.14
N LEU A 54 2.16 8.18 -3.57
CA LEU A 54 3.60 8.17 -3.30
C LEU A 54 4.37 8.97 -4.37
N VAL A 55 4.93 10.11 -3.98
CA VAL A 55 5.71 11.01 -4.85
C VAL A 55 7.23 10.78 -4.65
N PRO A 56 8.07 11.02 -5.66
CA PRO A 56 9.53 10.91 -5.52
C PRO A 56 10.08 11.90 -4.47
N ASN A 57 11.02 11.43 -3.64
CA ASN A 57 11.76 12.30 -2.73
C ASN A 57 12.70 13.23 -3.52
N HIS A 58 13.01 14.41 -2.98
CA HIS A 58 13.84 15.43 -3.63
C HIS A 58 15.27 14.98 -3.95
N ASP A 59 15.82 14.04 -3.18
CA ASP A 59 17.17 13.48 -3.30
C ASP A 59 17.24 12.26 -4.24
N GLY A 60 16.11 11.86 -4.82
CA GLY A 60 15.99 10.68 -5.69
C GLY A 60 15.91 9.34 -4.95
N THR A 61 15.96 9.32 -3.62
CA THR A 61 15.92 8.08 -2.82
C THR A 61 14.51 7.76 -2.34
N GLY A 62 13.99 6.60 -2.75
CA GLY A 62 12.67 6.12 -2.34
C GLY A 62 11.52 7.03 -2.78
N ARG A 63 10.49 7.13 -1.94
CA ARG A 63 9.29 7.96 -2.14
C ARG A 63 8.77 8.45 -0.79
N VAL A 64 8.01 9.54 -0.81
CA VAL A 64 7.29 10.06 0.35
C VAL A 64 5.78 10.08 0.08
N ALA A 65 4.96 9.86 1.10
CA ALA A 65 3.52 9.93 0.99
C ALA A 65 3.04 11.39 0.93
N ALA A 66 2.46 11.79 -0.19
CA ALA A 66 1.57 12.93 -0.25
C ALA A 66 0.16 12.45 0.11
N VAL A 67 -0.47 13.11 1.08
CA VAL A 67 -1.71 12.64 1.72
C VAL A 67 -2.70 13.78 1.77
N GLU A 68 -3.79 13.63 1.02
CA GLU A 68 -5.01 14.41 1.22
C GLU A 68 -5.85 13.74 2.31
N HIS A 69 -6.44 14.50 3.22
CA HIS A 69 -7.37 13.97 4.22
C HIS A 69 -8.54 14.90 4.52
N LEU A 70 -9.66 14.28 4.86
CA LEU A 70 -10.86 14.91 5.37
C LEU A 70 -11.34 14.14 6.60
N ASP A 71 -11.27 14.77 7.77
CA ASP A 71 -11.97 14.36 8.97
C ASP A 71 -13.43 14.86 8.84
N VAL A 72 -14.43 14.05 9.14
CA VAL A 72 -15.84 14.36 8.82
C VAL A 72 -16.44 15.35 9.81
N SER A 73 -16.23 16.64 9.53
CA SER A 73 -16.98 17.73 10.16
C SER A 73 -18.49 17.64 9.85
N PRO A 74 -19.38 18.26 10.66
CA PRO A 74 -20.82 18.28 10.40
C PRO A 74 -21.20 18.83 9.01
N ALA A 75 -20.43 19.80 8.50
CA ALA A 75 -20.61 20.34 7.16
C ALA A 75 -20.27 19.30 6.08
N ALA A 76 -19.15 18.58 6.23
CA ALA A 76 -18.79 17.48 5.33
C ALA A 76 -19.81 16.34 5.39
N ALA A 77 -20.30 15.98 6.57
CA ALA A 77 -21.36 14.98 6.74
C ALA A 77 -22.63 15.36 5.97
N GLN A 78 -23.04 16.64 6.03
CA GLN A 78 -24.17 17.13 5.25
C GLN A 78 -23.92 17.05 3.74
N LEU A 79 -22.76 17.52 3.24
CA LEU A 79 -22.44 17.46 1.81
C LEU A 79 -22.36 16.02 1.28
N ILE A 80 -21.87 15.07 2.08
CA ILE A 80 -21.87 13.64 1.76
C ILE A 80 -23.30 13.10 1.67
N ARG A 81 -24.16 13.42 2.65
CA ARG A 81 -25.57 13.01 2.71
C ARG A 81 -26.39 13.54 1.54
N ASP A 82 -26.22 14.83 1.23
CA ASP A 82 -26.85 15.51 0.11
C ASP A 82 -26.24 15.10 -1.26
N ARG A 83 -25.10 14.37 -1.23
CA ARG A 83 -24.29 13.96 -2.40
C ARG A 83 -23.73 15.13 -3.23
N ARG A 84 -23.44 16.25 -2.57
CA ARG A 84 -22.91 17.50 -3.15
C ARG A 84 -21.39 17.46 -3.25
N LEU A 85 -20.90 16.60 -4.15
CA LEU A 85 -19.49 16.21 -4.24
C LEU A 85 -18.55 17.34 -4.72
N ASP A 86 -19.02 18.23 -5.58
CA ASP A 86 -18.22 19.38 -6.02
C ASP A 86 -17.94 20.33 -4.85
N GLU A 87 -18.98 20.67 -4.08
CA GLU A 87 -18.88 21.48 -2.86
C GLU A 87 -18.06 20.81 -1.76
N LEU A 88 -18.09 19.47 -1.66
CA LEU A 88 -17.20 18.72 -0.77
C LEU A 88 -15.73 18.86 -1.20
N SER A 89 -15.46 18.88 -2.51
CA SER A 89 -14.13 19.12 -3.06
C SER A 89 -13.64 20.53 -2.74
N ASP A 90 -14.50 21.52 -2.87
CA ASP A 90 -14.17 22.92 -2.58
C ASP A 90 -14.03 23.19 -1.07
N LEU A 91 -14.77 22.48 -0.21
CA LEU A 91 -14.54 22.47 1.24
C LEU A 91 -13.13 21.94 1.56
N VAL A 92 -12.73 20.81 0.96
CA VAL A 92 -11.40 20.22 1.17
C VAL A 92 -10.27 21.13 0.66
N ARG A 93 -10.46 21.77 -0.50
CA ARG A 93 -9.52 22.75 -1.10
C ARG A 93 -9.38 24.02 -0.26
N GLY A 94 -10.51 24.62 0.10
CA GLY A 94 -10.60 25.92 0.77
C GLY A 94 -10.34 25.88 2.27
N SER A 95 -10.40 24.69 2.90
CA SER A 95 -10.08 24.54 4.32
C SER A 95 -8.64 24.97 4.63
N THR A 96 -8.47 25.66 5.75
CA THR A 96 -7.18 25.95 6.39
C THR A 96 -6.90 25.02 7.58
N ASP A 97 -7.90 24.25 8.02
CA ASP A 97 -7.85 23.39 9.21
C ASP A 97 -6.78 22.29 9.06
N PRO A 98 -6.05 21.91 10.13
CA PRO A 98 -5.23 20.69 10.16
C PRO A 98 -6.02 19.39 9.99
N ALA A 99 -7.30 19.35 10.36
CA ALA A 99 -8.22 18.21 10.22
C ALA A 99 -8.80 18.06 8.80
N THR A 100 -8.45 18.94 7.85
CA THR A 100 -8.83 18.78 6.44
C THR A 100 -7.78 19.41 5.54
N VAL A 101 -6.99 18.60 4.85
CA VAL A 101 -5.86 19.04 4.02
C VAL A 101 -6.02 18.49 2.61
N SER A 102 -6.18 19.39 1.64
CA SER A 102 -6.20 19.05 0.20
C SER A 102 -4.85 18.53 -0.30
N PHE A 103 -4.87 17.75 -1.37
CA PHE A 103 -3.66 17.15 -1.94
C PHE A 103 -2.56 18.19 -2.26
N ASP A 104 -2.95 19.35 -2.81
CA ASP A 104 -2.01 20.41 -3.16
C ASP A 104 -1.40 21.09 -1.91
N ARG A 105 -2.18 21.25 -0.81
CA ARG A 105 -1.65 21.68 0.50
C ARG A 105 -0.63 20.66 1.05
N ALA A 106 -0.87 19.35 0.86
CA ALA A 106 0.05 18.30 1.29
C ALA A 106 1.38 18.32 0.51
N LEU A 107 1.34 18.48 -0.82
CA LEU A 107 2.55 18.64 -1.64
C LEU A 107 3.35 19.89 -1.23
N LEU A 108 2.67 21.00 -0.92
CA LEU A 108 3.32 22.23 -0.43
C LEU A 108 3.97 22.03 0.94
N ALA A 109 3.36 21.24 1.84
CA ALA A 109 3.97 20.86 3.11
C ALA A 109 5.24 20.01 2.92
N LEU A 110 5.20 19.00 2.04
CA LEU A 110 6.36 18.19 1.69
C LEU A 110 7.50 19.02 1.07
N ARG A 111 7.17 19.98 0.19
CA ARG A 111 8.15 20.91 -0.39
C ARG A 111 8.77 21.82 0.68
N ARG A 112 7.97 22.35 1.61
CA ARG A 112 8.46 23.16 2.76
C ARG A 112 9.35 22.35 3.70
N ALA A 113 9.07 21.06 3.86
CA ALA A 113 9.90 20.11 4.63
C ALA A 113 11.14 19.61 3.85
N GLY A 114 11.43 20.12 2.66
CA GLY A 114 12.55 19.70 1.82
C GLY A 114 12.40 18.32 1.18
N LYS A 115 11.28 17.61 1.39
CA LYS A 115 11.07 16.22 0.90
C LYS A 115 10.62 16.13 -0.56
N LEU A 116 10.28 17.25 -1.22
CA LEU A 116 9.72 17.26 -2.57
C LEU A 116 10.30 18.37 -3.44
N SER A 117 10.75 18.02 -4.65
CA SER A 117 11.24 19.00 -5.63
C SER A 117 10.11 19.85 -6.23
N HIS A 118 10.41 21.05 -6.74
CA HIS A 118 9.40 21.89 -7.40
C HIS A 118 8.77 21.21 -8.63
N ALA A 119 9.59 20.57 -9.47
CA ALA A 119 9.13 19.86 -10.66
C ALA A 119 8.24 18.66 -10.31
N SER A 120 8.60 17.91 -9.26
CA SER A 120 7.79 16.82 -8.71
C SER A 120 6.48 17.32 -8.11
N GLY A 121 6.47 18.50 -7.50
CA GLY A 121 5.25 19.15 -7.02
C GLY A 121 4.26 19.45 -8.15
N VAL A 122 4.72 20.18 -9.17
CA VAL A 122 3.89 20.53 -10.34
C VAL A 122 3.39 19.28 -11.07
N ALA A 123 4.22 18.25 -11.23
CA ALA A 123 3.87 17.03 -11.96
C ALA A 123 2.88 16.08 -11.24
N TYR A 124 2.66 16.25 -9.94
CA TYR A 124 1.74 15.41 -9.14
C TYR A 124 0.56 16.19 -8.52
N ALA A 125 0.57 17.52 -8.62
CA ALA A 125 -0.52 18.39 -8.17
C ALA A 125 -1.85 18.04 -8.86
N SER A 126 -2.95 18.17 -8.12
CA SER A 126 -4.29 18.09 -8.67
C SER A 126 -4.62 19.36 -9.48
N GLN A 127 -4.01 20.50 -9.14
CA GLN A 127 -4.01 21.73 -9.94
C GLN A 127 -2.62 22.38 -9.99
N ALA A 128 -1.96 22.30 -11.15
CA ALA A 128 -0.61 22.86 -11.35
C ALA A 128 -0.54 24.37 -11.06
N ASP A 129 -1.48 25.16 -11.59
CA ASP A 129 -1.50 26.62 -11.42
C ASP A 129 -1.72 27.05 -9.96
N GLU A 130 -2.51 26.29 -9.20
CA GLU A 130 -2.74 26.53 -7.77
C GLU A 130 -1.50 26.17 -6.95
N PHE A 131 -0.90 25.01 -7.21
CA PHE A 131 0.36 24.62 -6.61
C PHE A 131 1.45 25.67 -6.89
N GLU A 132 1.59 26.14 -8.13
CA GLU A 132 2.53 27.20 -8.48
C GLU A 132 2.24 28.52 -7.75
N ARG A 133 0.99 28.99 -7.74
CA ARG A 133 0.57 30.23 -7.06
C ARG A 133 1.00 30.24 -5.60
N LEU A 134 0.90 29.09 -4.93
CA LEU A 134 1.26 28.89 -3.52
C LEU A 134 2.75 28.53 -3.32
N ALA A 135 3.42 27.95 -4.33
CA ALA A 135 4.84 27.59 -4.29
C ALA A 135 5.79 28.77 -4.56
N ARG A 136 5.36 29.76 -5.36
CA ARG A 136 6.14 30.95 -5.77
C ARG A 136 6.61 31.86 -4.61
N GLY A 137 6.23 31.57 -3.36
CA GLY A 137 6.64 32.35 -2.19
C GLY A 137 8.08 32.12 -1.68
N MET A 138 8.71 30.95 -1.86
CA MET A 138 10.01 30.61 -1.23
C MET A 138 10.89 29.64 -2.04
N GLY A 139 12.21 29.65 -1.75
CA GLY A 139 13.33 29.07 -2.53
C GLY A 139 13.71 27.59 -2.28
N THR A 140 15.01 27.27 -2.38
CA THR A 140 15.57 25.93 -2.72
C THR A 140 16.56 25.31 -1.72
N GLY A 141 16.72 23.97 -1.77
CA GLY A 141 17.74 23.15 -1.08
C GLY A 141 17.78 21.70 -1.63
N VAL A 142 18.91 20.97 -1.54
CA VAL A 142 19.19 19.68 -2.23
C VAL A 142 20.25 18.81 -1.50
N GLY A 143 20.15 17.46 -1.43
CA GLY A 143 21.37 16.59 -1.27
C GLY A 143 21.31 15.08 -0.87
N ALA A 144 21.14 14.17 -1.85
CA ALA A 144 21.80 12.86 -2.13
C ALA A 144 22.26 11.76 -1.09
N ILE A 145 21.69 10.54 -1.23
CA ILE A 145 22.27 9.18 -1.56
C ILE A 145 23.46 8.51 -0.79
N GLY A 146 23.31 7.20 -0.44
CA GLY A 146 24.36 6.14 -0.32
C GLY A 146 24.25 5.24 0.94
N GLY A 147 24.62 3.93 1.03
CA GLY A 147 25.18 2.87 0.14
C GLY A 147 25.17 1.47 0.86
N ARG A 148 25.61 0.34 0.24
CA ARG A 148 25.38 -1.06 0.76
C ARG A 148 26.57 -2.05 0.53
N ALA A 149 26.62 -3.19 1.25
CA ALA A 149 27.63 -4.27 1.12
C ALA A 149 27.07 -5.72 1.33
N THR A 150 27.90 -6.77 1.13
CA THR A 150 27.60 -8.23 0.96
C THR A 150 28.14 -9.12 2.13
N ILE A 151 28.38 -10.47 2.14
CA ILE A 151 28.67 -11.54 1.13
C ILE A 151 28.45 -13.00 1.67
N ASP A 152 28.53 -13.98 0.76
CA ASP A 152 28.94 -15.41 0.87
C ASP A 152 27.96 -16.57 1.25
N VAL A 153 28.42 -17.83 1.07
CA VAL A 153 27.65 -19.00 0.58
C VAL A 153 27.85 -20.31 1.39
N GLY A 154 26.81 -21.16 1.46
CA GLY A 154 26.98 -22.59 1.82
C GLY A 154 25.73 -23.48 1.73
N VAL A 155 25.91 -24.73 1.29
CA VAL A 155 25.03 -25.93 1.42
C VAL A 155 23.61 -25.89 0.78
N GLY A 156 23.22 -27.02 0.16
CA GLY A 156 21.83 -27.50 0.04
C GLY A 156 20.81 -26.62 -0.70
N LEU A 157 20.48 -26.96 -1.94
CA LEU A 157 19.51 -26.23 -2.78
C LEU A 157 18.04 -26.57 -2.43
N ASP A 158 17.67 -26.29 -1.18
CA ASP A 158 16.28 -26.25 -0.70
C ASP A 158 15.66 -24.86 -0.98
N ILE A 159 14.36 -24.83 -1.24
CA ILE A 159 13.61 -23.59 -1.48
C ILE A 159 13.61 -22.69 -0.24
N ARG A 160 13.61 -23.24 0.99
CA ARG A 160 13.70 -22.42 2.21
C ARG A 160 15.08 -21.76 2.32
N SER A 161 16.15 -22.42 1.89
CA SER A 161 17.49 -21.83 1.79
C SER A 161 17.55 -20.70 0.76
N LEU A 162 16.93 -20.88 -0.42
CA LEU A 162 16.86 -19.82 -1.45
C LEU A 162 16.07 -18.60 -0.97
N LEU A 163 14.93 -18.82 -0.32
CA LEU A 163 14.07 -17.77 0.21
C LEU A 163 14.71 -17.03 1.40
N ARG A 164 15.40 -17.75 2.30
CA ARG A 164 16.16 -17.12 3.39
C ARG A 164 17.26 -16.20 2.85
N ARG A 165 18.04 -16.66 1.86
CA ARG A 165 19.03 -15.83 1.16
C ARG A 165 18.40 -14.61 0.48
N ALA A 166 17.20 -14.73 -0.08
CA ALA A 166 16.46 -13.58 -0.62
C ALA A 166 16.12 -12.54 0.47
N THR A 167 15.71 -12.97 1.67
CA THR A 167 15.49 -12.08 2.82
C THR A 167 16.78 -11.46 3.35
N GLU A 168 17.82 -12.26 3.58
CA GLU A 168 19.14 -11.82 4.06
C GLU A 168 19.76 -10.77 3.12
N ARG A 169 19.64 -10.98 1.80
CA ARG A 169 20.07 -10.03 0.78
C ARG A 169 19.08 -8.90 0.51
N GLY A 170 17.96 -8.84 1.22
CA GLY A 170 16.93 -7.79 1.08
C GLY A 170 16.42 -7.64 -0.36
N ALA A 171 16.12 -8.77 -1.01
CA ALA A 171 15.53 -8.80 -2.33
C ALA A 171 14.01 -8.56 -2.26
N SER A 172 13.46 -7.82 -3.23
CA SER A 172 12.01 -7.63 -3.35
C SER A 172 11.33 -8.87 -3.93
N ASP A 173 11.98 -9.54 -4.88
CA ASP A 173 11.46 -10.72 -5.56
C ASP A 173 12.59 -11.76 -5.78
N LEU A 174 12.27 -13.05 -5.73
CA LEU A 174 13.10 -14.17 -6.20
C LEU A 174 12.38 -14.83 -7.39
N HIS A 175 13.08 -14.96 -8.51
CA HIS A 175 12.58 -15.59 -9.75
C HIS A 175 13.27 -16.92 -9.99
N LEU A 176 12.49 -17.97 -10.23
CA LEU A 176 12.96 -19.33 -10.55
C LEU A 176 12.38 -19.76 -11.91
N SER A 177 13.22 -20.27 -12.82
CA SER A 177 12.79 -20.79 -14.13
C SER A 177 13.77 -21.83 -14.67
N VAL A 178 13.28 -22.80 -15.44
CA VAL A 178 14.11 -23.87 -16.03
C VAL A 178 15.14 -23.29 -17.02
N GLY A 179 16.38 -23.80 -16.96
CA GLY A 179 17.49 -23.39 -17.82
C GLY A 179 18.19 -22.11 -17.37
N ARG A 180 17.87 -21.56 -16.19
CA ARG A 180 18.51 -20.38 -15.60
C ARG A 180 18.88 -20.64 -14.13
N PRO A 181 19.93 -19.99 -13.59
CA PRO A 181 20.12 -19.95 -12.14
C PRO A 181 18.95 -19.19 -11.47
N PRO A 182 18.74 -19.34 -10.16
CA PRO A 182 17.90 -18.43 -9.38
C PRO A 182 18.31 -16.96 -9.58
N VAL A 183 17.34 -16.05 -9.72
CA VAL A 183 17.59 -14.62 -9.91
C VAL A 183 16.90 -13.81 -8.82
N LEU A 184 17.63 -12.98 -8.09
CA LEU A 184 17.06 -12.03 -7.13
C LEU A 184 16.77 -10.69 -7.80
N ARG A 185 15.74 -9.99 -7.35
CA ARG A 185 15.55 -8.55 -7.61
C ARG A 185 16.01 -7.76 -6.39
N ILE A 186 17.09 -6.97 -6.54
CA ILE A 186 17.66 -6.15 -5.47
C ILE A 186 17.71 -4.70 -5.95
N ALA A 187 17.16 -3.76 -5.18
CA ALA A 187 17.01 -2.35 -5.54
C ALA A 187 16.32 -2.07 -6.91
N GLY A 188 15.62 -3.07 -7.47
CA GLY A 188 14.96 -3.02 -8.77
C GLY A 188 15.68 -3.82 -9.87
N GLU A 189 17.01 -3.96 -9.76
CA GLU A 189 17.86 -4.69 -10.72
C GLU A 189 17.77 -6.21 -10.53
N LEU A 190 18.07 -6.97 -11.59
CA LEU A 190 18.01 -8.44 -11.61
C LEU A 190 19.41 -9.05 -11.51
N GLU A 191 19.66 -9.80 -10.46
CA GLU A 191 20.97 -10.38 -10.14
C GLU A 191 20.90 -11.91 -10.13
N ALA A 192 21.53 -12.54 -11.12
CA ALA A 192 21.66 -13.99 -11.18
C ALA A 192 22.59 -14.49 -10.05
N GLN A 193 22.13 -15.49 -9.29
CA GLN A 193 22.90 -16.04 -8.18
C GLN A 193 23.98 -17.02 -8.67
N GLU A 194 25.08 -17.12 -7.92
CA GLU A 194 26.20 -18.05 -8.19
C GLU A 194 25.81 -19.51 -7.85
N LEU A 195 24.90 -20.06 -8.64
CA LEU A 195 24.31 -21.39 -8.50
C LEU A 195 24.16 -22.05 -9.87
N ALA A 196 24.00 -23.36 -9.90
CA ALA A 196 23.72 -24.09 -11.13
C ALA A 196 22.36 -23.66 -11.75
N ALA A 197 22.25 -23.76 -13.07
CA ALA A 197 20.98 -23.53 -13.76
C ALA A 197 19.97 -24.65 -13.44
N LEU A 198 18.74 -24.26 -13.13
CA LEU A 198 17.70 -25.17 -12.64
C LEU A 198 17.18 -26.08 -13.76
N GLY A 199 17.18 -27.38 -13.54
CA GLY A 199 16.48 -28.35 -14.38
C GLY A 199 14.99 -28.41 -14.09
N ALA A 200 14.23 -29.07 -14.97
CA ALA A 200 12.80 -29.31 -14.75
C ALA A 200 12.52 -30.21 -13.52
N GLY A 201 13.45 -31.12 -13.19
CA GLY A 201 13.39 -31.93 -11.97
C GLY A 201 13.56 -31.09 -10.70
N ASP A 202 14.48 -30.12 -10.72
CA ASP A 202 14.75 -29.23 -9.61
C ASP A 202 13.56 -28.30 -9.37
N MET A 203 13.05 -27.66 -10.43
CA MET A 203 11.86 -26.80 -10.36
C MET A 203 10.65 -27.52 -9.77
N ARG A 204 10.35 -28.74 -10.22
CA ARG A 204 9.25 -29.55 -9.65
C ARG A 204 9.48 -29.84 -8.17
N THR A 205 10.71 -30.18 -7.78
CA THR A 205 11.06 -30.50 -6.39
C THR A 205 10.91 -29.28 -5.48
N LEU A 206 11.45 -28.12 -5.92
CA LEU A 206 11.35 -26.85 -5.22
C LEU A 206 9.89 -26.41 -5.03
N LEU A 207 9.09 -26.36 -6.10
CA LEU A 207 7.70 -25.91 -6.00
C LEU A 207 6.81 -26.89 -5.23
N TYR A 208 7.01 -28.21 -5.36
CA TYR A 208 6.13 -29.16 -4.67
C TYR A 208 6.45 -29.22 -3.17
N SER A 209 7.65 -28.84 -2.73
CA SER A 209 8.00 -28.76 -1.30
C SER A 209 7.28 -27.63 -0.54
N ILE A 210 6.76 -26.61 -1.23
CA ILE A 210 5.96 -25.51 -0.65
C ILE A 210 4.44 -25.64 -0.90
N MET A 211 4.03 -26.48 -1.86
CA MET A 211 2.62 -26.71 -2.18
C MET A 211 2.06 -27.93 -1.44
N ASN A 212 0.88 -27.80 -0.84
CA ASN A 212 0.10 -28.94 -0.33
C ASN A 212 -0.53 -29.75 -1.49
N ALA A 213 -1.09 -30.94 -1.19
CA ALA A 213 -1.62 -31.84 -2.22
C ALA A 213 -2.73 -31.22 -3.10
N ARG A 214 -3.61 -30.39 -2.52
CA ARG A 214 -4.67 -29.68 -3.26
C ARG A 214 -4.08 -28.59 -4.17
N GLN A 215 -3.11 -27.84 -3.66
CA GLN A 215 -2.39 -26.81 -4.41
C GLN A 215 -1.63 -27.40 -5.61
N ARG A 216 -0.98 -28.56 -5.44
CA ARG A 216 -0.30 -29.27 -6.56
C ARG A 216 -1.29 -29.67 -7.64
N GLY A 217 -2.43 -30.26 -7.26
CA GLY A 217 -3.47 -30.68 -8.22
C GLY A 217 -4.10 -29.52 -9.00
N ALA A 218 -4.32 -28.38 -8.34
CA ALA A 218 -4.77 -27.15 -9.01
C ALA A 218 -3.68 -26.64 -9.98
N TYR A 219 -2.44 -26.48 -9.51
CA TYR A 219 -1.34 -25.98 -10.35
C TYR A 219 -1.00 -26.90 -11.56
N GLU A 220 -1.17 -28.21 -11.44
CA GLU A 220 -1.02 -29.15 -12.56
C GLU A 220 -2.14 -29.01 -13.61
N LEU A 221 -3.35 -28.67 -13.19
CA LEU A 221 -4.53 -28.49 -14.07
C LEU A 221 -4.54 -27.10 -14.71
N ASP A 222 -4.53 -26.06 -13.88
CA ASP A 222 -4.77 -24.66 -14.23
C ASP A 222 -3.49 -23.97 -14.77
N ARG A 223 -2.31 -24.54 -14.47
CA ARG A 223 -0.96 -24.08 -14.88
C ARG A 223 -0.53 -22.71 -14.35
N GLU A 224 -1.34 -22.08 -13.52
CA GLU A 224 -0.97 -20.91 -12.71
C GLU A 224 -1.64 -20.97 -11.33
N MET A 225 -1.00 -20.38 -10.32
CA MET A 225 -1.53 -20.29 -8.95
C MET A 225 -0.78 -19.21 -8.14
N ASP A 226 -1.54 -18.30 -7.52
CA ASP A 226 -1.04 -17.41 -6.45
C ASP A 226 -1.34 -18.01 -5.06
N PHE A 227 -0.38 -17.93 -4.14
CA PHE A 227 -0.56 -18.28 -2.73
C PHE A 227 0.49 -17.60 -1.84
N SER A 228 0.18 -17.42 -0.56
CA SER A 228 1.13 -16.88 0.42
C SER A 228 1.85 -18.01 1.19
N LEU A 229 3.13 -17.79 1.49
CA LEU A 229 4.04 -18.73 2.16
C LEU A 229 4.74 -18.02 3.34
N SER A 230 4.90 -18.73 4.46
CA SER A 230 5.64 -18.23 5.63
C SER A 230 6.87 -19.11 5.90
N LEU A 231 8.00 -18.48 6.23
CA LEU A 231 9.18 -19.15 6.75
C LEU A 231 9.26 -19.07 8.27
N ASP A 232 9.99 -20.04 8.83
CA ASP A 232 10.45 -20.04 10.22
C ASP A 232 11.36 -18.81 10.43
N GLY A 233 11.01 -17.96 11.41
CA GLY A 233 11.62 -16.63 11.57
C GLY A 233 10.74 -15.46 11.09
N GLY A 234 9.52 -15.72 10.61
CA GLY A 234 8.50 -14.69 10.38
C GLY A 234 8.57 -13.97 9.03
N ALA A 235 9.55 -14.28 8.18
CA ALA A 235 9.57 -13.80 6.79
C ALA A 235 8.39 -14.43 6.02
N ARG A 236 7.59 -13.59 5.36
CA ARG A 236 6.45 -14.01 4.54
C ARG A 236 6.75 -13.72 3.06
N PHE A 237 6.10 -14.47 2.17
CA PHE A 237 6.23 -14.32 0.72
C PHE A 237 4.88 -14.48 0.04
N ARG A 238 4.66 -13.75 -1.05
CA ARG A 238 3.60 -14.05 -2.02
C ARG A 238 4.22 -14.79 -3.20
N VAL A 239 3.73 -15.99 -3.47
CA VAL A 239 4.24 -16.89 -4.52
C VAL A 239 3.24 -16.90 -5.67
N ASN A 240 3.69 -16.50 -6.86
CA ASN A 240 3.00 -16.75 -8.11
C ASN A 240 3.77 -17.85 -8.84
N ALA A 241 3.18 -19.04 -8.96
CA ALA A 241 3.73 -20.17 -9.70
C ALA A 241 2.98 -20.30 -11.03
N TYR A 242 3.70 -20.50 -12.13
CA TYR A 242 3.13 -20.51 -13.49
C TYR A 242 3.93 -21.45 -14.41
N PHE A 243 3.49 -21.62 -15.66
CA PHE A 243 4.26 -22.33 -16.70
C PHE A 243 4.74 -21.37 -17.79
N GLU A 244 6.07 -21.23 -17.96
CA GLU A 244 6.68 -20.51 -19.09
C GLU A 244 7.16 -21.52 -20.13
N ARG A 245 6.73 -21.39 -21.39
CA ARG A 245 7.16 -22.22 -22.54
C ARG A 245 7.02 -23.74 -22.31
N GLY A 246 6.08 -24.16 -21.45
CA GLY A 246 5.86 -25.56 -21.08
C GLY A 246 6.70 -26.06 -19.89
N HIS A 247 7.47 -25.20 -19.25
CA HIS A 247 8.25 -25.50 -18.05
C HIS A 247 7.71 -24.74 -16.83
N MET A 248 7.84 -25.35 -15.64
CA MET A 248 7.49 -24.69 -14.38
C MET A 248 8.39 -23.47 -14.13
N ALA A 249 7.79 -22.38 -13.69
CA ALA A 249 8.43 -21.14 -13.27
C ALA A 249 7.71 -20.56 -12.05
N ALA A 250 8.38 -19.70 -11.28
CA ALA A 250 7.73 -18.99 -10.18
C ALA A 250 8.43 -17.68 -9.82
N ALA A 251 7.62 -16.72 -9.37
CA ALA A 251 8.06 -15.47 -8.76
C ALA A 251 7.61 -15.42 -7.28
N PHE A 252 8.56 -15.19 -6.38
CA PHE A 252 8.34 -15.09 -4.94
C PHE A 252 8.61 -13.65 -4.51
N ARG A 253 7.58 -12.89 -4.15
CA ARG A 253 7.74 -11.54 -3.61
C ARG A 253 7.88 -11.58 -2.10
N THR A 254 8.93 -10.95 -1.57
CA THR A 254 9.12 -10.78 -0.12
C THR A 254 8.02 -9.88 0.44
N ILE A 255 7.32 -10.36 1.47
CA ILE A 255 6.42 -9.57 2.31
C ILE A 255 7.23 -9.20 3.56
N HIS A 256 7.62 -7.93 3.67
CA HIS A 256 8.40 -7.43 4.79
C HIS A 256 7.59 -7.52 6.10
N SER A 257 8.15 -8.17 7.11
CA SER A 257 7.50 -8.44 8.40
C SER A 257 7.62 -7.30 9.42
N ASN A 258 8.49 -6.31 9.17
CA ASN A 258 8.56 -5.09 9.97
C ASN A 258 7.55 -4.07 9.42
N VAL A 259 6.47 -3.84 10.16
CA VAL A 259 5.52 -2.75 9.86
C VAL A 259 6.21 -1.42 10.18
N PRO A 260 6.35 -0.48 9.23
CA PRO A 260 6.97 0.81 9.52
C PRO A 260 6.05 1.67 10.39
N ASP A 261 6.63 2.39 11.34
CA ASP A 261 5.89 3.35 12.18
C ASP A 261 5.35 4.56 11.38
N ALA A 262 4.39 5.26 11.99
CA ALA A 262 3.67 6.35 11.35
C ALA A 262 4.60 7.53 11.02
N GLU A 263 5.60 7.75 11.87
CA GLU A 263 6.65 8.75 11.77
C GLU A 263 7.57 8.50 10.56
N THR A 264 7.99 7.25 10.34
CA THR A 264 8.79 6.79 9.20
C THR A 264 8.00 6.89 7.88
N LEU A 265 6.72 6.53 7.91
CA LEU A 265 5.81 6.69 6.77
C LEU A 265 5.45 8.16 6.50
N GLY A 266 5.64 9.05 7.47
CA GLY A 266 5.28 10.46 7.38
C GLY A 266 3.75 10.69 7.38
N LEU A 267 2.99 9.83 8.06
CA LEU A 267 1.53 9.92 8.13
C LEU A 267 1.09 11.21 8.85
N PRO A 268 0.04 11.92 8.38
CA PRO A 268 -0.55 13.03 9.10
C PRO A 268 -1.08 12.58 10.46
N ARG A 269 -0.93 13.42 11.50
CA ARG A 269 -1.41 13.14 12.85
C ARG A 269 -2.93 12.81 12.87
N ALA A 270 -3.73 13.54 12.10
CA ALA A 270 -5.17 13.29 11.96
C ALA A 270 -5.48 11.85 11.50
N LEU A 271 -4.70 11.28 10.57
CA LEU A 271 -4.87 9.88 10.13
C LEU A 271 -4.54 8.87 11.24
N ILE A 272 -3.62 9.20 12.16
CA ILE A 272 -3.32 8.38 13.33
C ILE A 272 -4.50 8.45 14.31
N GLU A 273 -4.97 9.66 14.62
CA GLU A 273 -6.08 9.90 15.55
C GLU A 273 -7.39 9.24 15.05
N MET A 274 -7.73 9.39 13.77
CA MET A 274 -8.85 8.68 13.13
C MET A 274 -8.71 7.15 13.13
N GLY A 275 -7.47 6.63 13.19
CA GLY A 275 -7.19 5.19 13.29
C GLY A 275 -7.28 4.64 14.72
N GLU A 276 -7.28 5.52 15.73
CA GLU A 276 -7.33 5.14 17.15
C GLU A 276 -8.75 5.25 17.74
N GLU A 277 -9.67 5.97 17.07
CA GLU A 277 -11.10 6.11 17.37
C GLU A 277 -11.79 4.78 17.77
N PRO A 278 -12.63 4.76 18.83
CA PRO A 278 -13.23 3.52 19.33
C PRO A 278 -14.08 2.79 18.30
N HIS A 279 -14.78 3.53 17.43
CA HIS A 279 -15.74 3.05 16.45
C HIS A 279 -15.84 3.99 15.24
N GLY A 280 -16.36 3.49 14.11
CA GLY A 280 -16.60 4.26 12.89
C GLY A 280 -15.92 3.65 11.66
N LEU A 281 -15.92 4.37 10.54
CA LEU A 281 -15.38 3.95 9.25
C LEU A 281 -14.28 4.93 8.79
N LEU A 282 -13.08 4.41 8.55
CA LEU A 282 -11.96 5.16 7.97
C LEU A 282 -11.60 4.57 6.60
N LEU A 283 -11.62 5.41 5.57
CA LEU A 283 -11.36 5.00 4.19
C LEU A 283 -10.00 5.48 3.70
N VAL A 284 -9.10 4.55 3.39
CA VAL A 284 -7.78 4.85 2.82
C VAL A 284 -7.83 4.64 1.31
N ALA A 285 -7.83 5.75 0.58
CA ALA A 285 -7.87 5.83 -0.87
C ALA A 285 -6.48 6.08 -1.48
N GLY A 286 -6.40 6.02 -2.80
CA GLY A 286 -5.17 6.16 -3.59
C GLY A 286 -5.10 5.14 -4.73
N PRO A 287 -4.27 5.38 -5.78
CA PRO A 287 -4.05 4.43 -6.86
C PRO A 287 -3.33 3.14 -6.43
N THR A 288 -3.08 2.24 -7.38
CA THR A 288 -2.22 1.07 -7.17
C THR A 288 -0.79 1.52 -6.86
N GLY A 289 -0.16 0.92 -5.83
CA GLY A 289 1.19 1.31 -5.38
C GLY A 289 1.24 2.60 -4.55
N ALA A 290 0.11 3.13 -4.08
CA ALA A 290 0.04 4.37 -3.29
C ALA A 290 0.37 4.22 -1.79
N GLY A 291 0.82 3.06 -1.32
CA GLY A 291 1.14 2.81 0.10
C GLY A 291 -0.03 2.38 1.00
N LYS A 292 -1.27 2.34 0.47
CA LYS A 292 -2.51 2.03 1.23
C LYS A 292 -2.38 0.87 2.22
N THR A 293 -1.92 -0.30 1.76
CA THR A 293 -1.77 -1.51 2.60
C THR A 293 -0.73 -1.32 3.70
N THR A 294 0.36 -0.60 3.43
CA THR A 294 1.37 -0.25 4.44
C THR A 294 0.80 0.69 5.49
N THR A 295 -0.04 1.65 5.10
CA THR A 295 -0.78 2.51 6.02
C THR A 295 -1.75 1.72 6.89
N LEU A 296 -2.58 0.82 6.32
CA LEU A 296 -3.47 -0.01 7.13
C LEU A 296 -2.71 -0.94 8.07
N ALA A 297 -1.59 -1.51 7.62
CA ALA A 297 -0.73 -2.31 8.49
C ALA A 297 -0.24 -1.49 9.69
N CYS A 298 0.25 -0.26 9.47
CA CYS A 298 0.64 0.65 10.55
C CYS A 298 -0.51 0.97 11.52
N LEU A 299 -1.73 1.24 11.04
CA LEU A 299 -2.87 1.51 11.91
C LEU A 299 -3.31 0.27 12.70
N VAL A 300 -3.36 -0.90 12.05
CA VAL A 300 -3.69 -2.19 12.69
C VAL A 300 -2.65 -2.57 13.74
N ASP A 301 -1.36 -2.36 13.47
CA ASP A 301 -0.28 -2.63 14.41
C ASP A 301 -0.36 -1.72 15.65
N ARG A 302 -0.65 -0.43 15.47
CA ARG A 302 -0.95 0.49 16.59
C ARG A 302 -2.17 0.04 17.38
N ILE A 303 -3.25 -0.42 16.73
CA ILE A 303 -4.43 -0.97 17.41
C ILE A 303 -4.05 -2.22 18.24
N ASN A 304 -3.28 -3.15 17.68
CA ASN A 304 -2.80 -4.35 18.38
C ASN A 304 -1.97 -4.02 19.62
N HIS A 305 -1.20 -2.93 19.59
CA HIS A 305 -0.38 -2.49 20.71
C HIS A 305 -1.12 -1.60 21.73
N ALA A 306 -2.21 -0.93 21.33
CA ALA A 306 -2.93 0.03 22.18
C ALA A 306 -4.27 -0.50 22.76
N ARG A 307 -4.90 -1.50 22.13
CA ARG A 307 -6.29 -1.91 22.43
C ARG A 307 -6.44 -3.41 22.63
N ASN A 308 -7.01 -3.81 23.76
CA ASN A 308 -7.48 -5.18 24.01
C ASN A 308 -8.78 -5.46 23.23
N CYS A 309 -8.67 -5.65 21.91
CA CYS A 309 -9.80 -5.96 21.03
C CYS A 309 -9.49 -7.09 20.03
N HIS A 310 -10.54 -7.62 19.39
CA HIS A 310 -10.41 -8.64 18.36
C HIS A 310 -10.38 -7.98 16.97
N VAL A 311 -9.22 -8.00 16.32
CA VAL A 311 -9.04 -7.51 14.94
C VAL A 311 -9.34 -8.64 13.95
N VAL A 312 -10.10 -8.34 12.90
CA VAL A 312 -10.39 -9.26 11.78
C VAL A 312 -10.06 -8.55 10.48
N THR A 313 -9.20 -9.14 9.66
CA THR A 313 -8.95 -8.66 8.29
C THR A 313 -9.66 -9.54 7.27
N ILE A 314 -9.99 -8.96 6.12
CA ILE A 314 -10.57 -9.64 4.96
C ILE A 314 -9.79 -9.14 3.74
N GLU A 315 -8.89 -9.97 3.23
CA GLU A 315 -7.88 -9.59 2.25
C GLU A 315 -7.78 -10.67 1.16
N ASP A 316 -7.47 -10.24 -0.07
CA ASP A 316 -7.37 -11.10 -1.24
C ASP A 316 -6.12 -10.74 -2.08
N PRO A 317 -4.95 -11.37 -1.82
CA PRO A 317 -4.61 -12.22 -0.67
C PRO A 317 -3.90 -11.45 0.47
N ILE A 318 -3.73 -12.13 1.61
CA ILE A 318 -2.94 -11.72 2.79
C ILE A 318 -1.44 -11.89 2.53
#